data_AF-A0A6J6EWL4-F1
#
_entry.id   AF-A0A6J6EWL4-F1
#
_cell.length_a   1.000
_cell.length_b   1.000
_cell.length_c   1.000
_cell.angle_alpha   90.00
_cell.angle_beta   90.00
_cell.angle_gamma   90.00
#
_symmetry.space_group_name_H-M   'P 1'
#
loop_
_entity.id
_entity.type
_entity.pdbx_description
1 polymer ?
#
loop_
_entity_poly.entity_id
_entity_poly.type
_entity_poly.pdbx_seq_one_letter_code
_entity_poly.pdbx_strand_id
1 'polypeptide(L)' 'MDSGSPFATLLQNFQWTNEDQNGVAADIEGGMDPAAAAQKWIDANPDKVKAWLG' A
#
# COMPACT_ATOMS: atom_id res chain seq x y z
N MET A 1 -12.03 20.83 4.41
CA MET A 1 -11.23 19.77 3.75
C MET A 1 -10.35 20.47 2.74
N ASP A 2 -9.23 21.04 3.16
CA ASP A 2 -8.21 21.60 2.26
C ASP A 2 -6.92 21.65 3.09
N SER A 3 -5.84 20.94 2.73
CA SER A 3 -4.62 21.03 3.54
C SER A 3 -3.27 20.76 2.88
N GLY A 4 -3.17 20.22 1.65
CA GLY A 4 -1.85 19.95 1.03
C GLY A 4 -0.88 19.14 1.92
N SER A 5 -1.39 18.33 2.86
CA SER A 5 -0.56 17.55 3.76
C SER A 5 -0.12 16.26 3.06
N PRO A 6 1.11 15.76 3.28
CA PRO A 6 1.59 14.52 2.67
C PRO A 6 0.66 13.32 2.91
N PHE A 7 0.01 13.29 4.07
CA PHE A 7 -0.97 12.26 4.38
C PHE A 7 -2.27 12.39 3.58
N ALA A 8 -2.78 13.62 3.38
CA ALA A 8 -3.96 13.84 2.55
C ALA A 8 -3.68 13.47 1.08
N THR A 9 -2.49 13.80 0.56
CA THR A 9 -2.04 13.40 -0.77
C THR A 9 -1.98 11.88 -0.89
N LEU A 10 -1.37 11.19 0.08
CA LEU A 10 -1.32 9.74 0.12
C LEU A 10 -2.72 9.11 0.10
N LEU A 11 -3.65 9.58 0.94
CA LEU A 11 -5.01 9.05 0.97
C LEU A 11 -5.78 9.30 -0.33
N GLN A 12 -5.56 10.44 -0.99
CA GLN A 12 -6.23 10.79 -2.24
C GLN A 12 -5.73 9.95 -3.42
N ASN A 13 -4.43 9.65 -3.44
CA ASN A 13 -3.80 8.91 -4.54
C ASN A 13 -3.73 7.41 -4.29
N PHE A 14 -3.99 6.95 -3.06
CA PHE A 14 -3.93 5.53 -2.70
C PHE A 14 -4.85 4.71 -3.60
N GLN A 15 -4.25 3.76 -4.30
CA GLN A 15 -4.97 2.84 -5.16
C GLN A 15 -4.33 1.47 -5.14
N TRP A 16 -5.13 0.47 -4.81
CA TRP A 16 -4.80 -0.93 -4.95
C TRP A 16 -5.65 -1.60 -6.02
N THR A 17 -5.01 -2.52 -6.73
CA THR A 17 -5.71 -3.49 -7.57
C THR A 17 -6.12 -4.70 -6.73
N ASN A 18 -7.01 -5.52 -7.27
CA ASN A 18 -7.36 -6.80 -6.64
C ASN A 18 -6.14 -7.71 -6.51
N GLU A 19 -5.19 -7.64 -7.44
CA GLU A 19 -3.96 -8.43 -7.38
C GLU A 19 -3.07 -8.00 -6.22
N ASP A 20 -2.97 -6.70 -5.95
CA ASP A 20 -2.22 -6.15 -4.82
C ASP A 20 -2.83 -6.63 -3.49
N GLN A 21 -4.15 -6.53 -3.37
CA GLN A 21 -4.85 -6.99 -2.18
C GLN A 21 -4.73 -8.50 -1.99
N ASN A 22 -4.88 -9.29 -3.05
CA ASN A 22 -4.80 -10.75 -2.98
C ASN A 22 -3.39 -11.22 -2.62
N GLY A 23 -2.35 -10.55 -3.11
CA GLY A 23 -0.97 -10.88 -2.76
C GLY A 23 -0.69 -10.71 -1.27
N VAL A 24 -1.07 -9.56 -0.70
CA VAL A 24 -0.94 -9.30 0.74
C VAL A 24 -1.80 -10.26 1.55
N ALA A 25 -3.05 -10.49 1.14
CA ALA A 25 -3.95 -11.42 1.81
C ALA A 25 -3.41 -12.85 1.82
N ALA A 26 -2.83 -13.33 0.71
CA ALA A 26 -2.25 -14.67 0.62
C ALA A 26 -1.04 -14.84 1.56
N ASP A 27 -0.19 -13.82 1.70
CA ASP A 27 0.91 -13.84 2.67
C ASP A 27 0.40 -13.93 4.12
N ILE A 28 -0.67 -13.18 4.43
CA ILE A 28 -1.32 -13.21 5.76
C ILE A 28 -1.96 -14.58 6.02
N GLU A 29 -2.68 -15.14 5.05
CA GLU A 29 -3.25 -16.48 5.14
C GLU A 29 -2.16 -17.57 5.30
N GLY A 30 -0.99 -17.35 4.71
CA GLY A 30 0.22 -18.16 4.88
C GLY A 30 0.86 -18.05 6.27
N GLY A 31 0.34 -17.19 7.15
CA GLY A 31 0.81 -17.02 8.53
C GLY A 31 1.80 -15.87 8.72
N MET A 32 2.00 -15.01 7.72
CA MET A 32 2.79 -13.79 7.89
C MET A 32 2.01 -12.77 8.72
N ASP A 33 2.71 -12.00 9.55
CA ASP A 33 2.11 -10.86 10.23
C ASP A 33 1.61 -9.82 9.20
N PRO A 34 0.41 -9.23 9.38
CA PRO A 34 -0.14 -8.25 8.43
C PRO A 34 0.75 -7.05 8.14
N ALA A 35 1.47 -6.52 9.13
CA ALA A 35 2.38 -5.40 8.90
C ALA A 35 3.62 -5.86 8.12
N ALA A 36 4.12 -7.07 8.38
CA ALA A 36 5.21 -7.64 7.60
C ALA A 36 4.81 -7.91 6.14
N ALA A 37 3.59 -8.43 5.90
CA ALA A 37 3.07 -8.67 4.56
C ALA A 37 2.88 -7.36 3.77
N ALA A 38 2.32 -6.33 4.43
CA ALA A 38 2.19 -5.00 3.85
C ALA A 38 3.57 -4.39 3.53
N GLN A 39 4.55 -4.49 4.44
CA GLN A 39 5.91 -3.99 4.21
C GLN A 39 6.59 -4.70 3.04
N LYS A 40 6.47 -6.03 2.96
CA LYS A 40 6.98 -6.82 1.84
C LYS A 40 6.38 -6.36 0.51
N TRP A 41 5.07 -6.07 0.47
CA TRP A 41 4.42 -5.55 -0.73
C TRP A 41 4.91 -4.14 -1.08
N ILE A 42 5.08 -3.25 -0.09
CA ILE A 42 5.61 -1.89 -0.28
C ILE A 42 7.01 -1.93 -0.88
N ASP A 43 7.89 -2.77 -0.33
CA ASP A 43 9.27 -2.93 -0.79
C ASP A 43 9.35 -3.47 -2.23
N ALA A 44 8.41 -4.32 -2.61
CA ALA A 44 8.30 -4.89 -3.95
C ALA A 44 7.63 -3.94 -4.96
N ASN A 45 6.91 -2.91 -4.51
CA ASN A 45 6.12 -2.01 -5.36
C ASN A 45 6.48 -0.52 -5.14
N PRO A 46 7.76 -0.13 -5.18
CA PRO A 46 8.19 1.23 -4.86
C PRO A 46 7.59 2.28 -5.79
N ASP A 47 7.38 1.95 -7.07
CA ASP A 47 6.79 2.87 -8.06
C ASP A 47 5.34 3.19 -7.75
N LYS A 48 4.56 2.19 -7.30
CA LYS A 48 3.16 2.39 -6.91
C LYS A 48 3.08 3.27 -5.65
N VAL A 49 3.92 2.99 -4.66
CA VAL A 49 3.98 3.76 -3.42
C VAL A 49 4.40 5.20 -3.70
N LYS A 50 5.38 5.40 -4.58
CA LYS A 50 5.80 6.73 -5.01
C LYS A 50 4.68 7.51 -5.69
N ALA A 51 3.86 6.86 -6.53
CA ALA A 51 2.71 7.50 -7.15
C ALA A 51 1.68 7.99 -6.13
N TRP A 52 1.57 7.36 -4.96
CA TRP A 52 0.68 7.83 -3.90
C TRP A 52 1.19 9.08 -3.20
N LEU A 53 2.50 9.22 -3.06
CA LEU A 53 3.12 10.32 -2.32
C LEU A 53 3.14 11.65 -3.09
N GLY A 54 2.88 11.63 -4.40
CA GLY A 54 2.87 12.80 -5.27
C GLY A 54 4.20 13.07 -5.94
#